data_AF-A0A9Y2JJJ6-F1
#
_entry.id   AF-A0A9Y2JJJ6-F1
#
_cell.length_a   1.000
_cell.length_b   1.000
_cell.length_c   1.000
_cell.angle_alpha   90.00
_cell.angle_beta   90.00
_cell.angle_gamma   90.00
#
_symmetry.space_group_name_H-M   'P 1'
#
loop_
_entity.id
_entity.type
_entity.pdbx_description
1 polymer ?
#
loop_
_entity_poly.entity_id
_entity_poly.type
_entity_poly.pdbx_seq_one_letter_code
_entity_poly.pdbx_strand_id
1 'polypeptide(L)'
;MRWARFTTPSGAGLRIDGDPTFDFTARRWTAAALEAARHTDELESGSLVHLTLDVAHHGLGTAACGPGVLPRYRLVPQKTSFTLSFRPVAGGVAN
;
A
#
# COMPACT_ATOMS: atom_id res chain seq x y z
N MET A 1 -2.71 5.10 8.71
CA MET A 1 -2.38 6.47 8.21
C MET A 1 -3.65 7.33 8.11
N ARG A 2 -3.62 8.66 8.35
CA ARG A 2 -4.79 9.56 8.13
C ARG A 2 -4.88 10.11 6.70
N TRP A 3 -3.74 10.44 6.11
CA TRP A 3 -3.63 10.91 4.73
C TRP A 3 -2.25 10.57 4.17
N ALA A 4 -2.13 10.46 2.84
CA ALA A 4 -0.86 10.30 2.13
C ALA A 4 -0.83 11.15 0.86
N ARG A 5 0.37 11.55 0.41
CA ARG A 5 0.59 12.27 -0.86
C ARG A 5 1.65 11.56 -1.69
N PHE A 6 1.38 11.41 -2.98
CA PHE A 6 2.30 10.86 -3.97
C PHE A 6 2.49 11.89 -5.05
N THR A 7 3.70 12.41 -5.17
CA THR A 7 4.01 13.51 -6.10
C THR A 7 5.18 13.16 -6.99
N THR A 8 5.14 13.69 -8.21
CA THR A 8 6.27 13.74 -9.11
C THR A 8 7.27 14.82 -8.64
N PRO A 9 8.50 14.87 -9.20
CA PRO A 9 9.45 15.94 -8.90
C PRO A 9 8.95 17.36 -9.21
N SER A 10 8.00 17.53 -10.15
CA SER A 10 7.36 18.83 -10.42
C SER A 10 6.32 19.24 -9.36
N GLY A 11 6.14 18.42 -8.32
CA GLY A 11 5.17 18.64 -7.24
C GLY A 11 3.74 18.23 -7.59
N ALA A 12 3.43 17.96 -8.87
CA ALA A 12 2.13 17.47 -9.29
C ALA A 12 1.90 16.03 -8.78
N GLY A 13 0.68 15.70 -8.36
CA GLY A 13 0.41 14.37 -7.80
C GLY A 13 -1.00 14.13 -7.27
N LEU A 14 -1.10 13.17 -6.35
CA LEU A 14 -2.33 12.69 -5.75
C LEU A 14 -2.25 12.74 -4.23
N ARG A 15 -3.26 13.30 -3.58
CA ARG A 15 -3.50 13.18 -2.14
C ARG A 15 -4.64 12.20 -1.90
N ILE A 16 -4.47 11.37 -0.88
CA ILE A 16 -5.47 10.41 -0.42
C ILE A 16 -5.72 10.69 1.06
N ASP A 17 -6.97 10.88 1.44
CA ASP A 17 -7.41 11.06 2.82
C ASP A 17 -8.31 9.89 3.22
N GLY A 18 -8.08 9.32 4.41
CA GLY A 18 -8.92 8.27 4.99
C GLY A 18 -9.97 8.82 5.95
N ASP A 19 -11.00 8.03 6.19
CA ASP A 19 -12.07 8.32 7.13
C ASP A 19 -12.27 7.14 8.12
N PRO A 20 -11.61 7.14 9.30
CA PRO A 20 -10.61 8.10 9.77
C PRO A 20 -9.16 7.76 9.35
N THR A 21 -8.90 6.50 9.00
CA THR A 21 -7.57 5.99 8.66
C THR A 21 -7.61 4.85 7.66
N PHE A 22 -6.50 4.66 6.95
CA PHE A 22 -6.24 3.54 6.06
C PHE A 22 -4.74 3.19 6.12
N ASP A 23 -4.37 2.01 5.66
CA ASP A 23 -2.98 1.63 5.44
C ASP A 23 -2.66 1.61 3.95
N PHE A 24 -1.37 1.72 3.60
CA PHE A 24 -0.97 1.69 2.20
C PHE A 24 0.41 1.09 2.02
N THR A 25 0.64 0.57 0.81
CA THR A 25 1.96 0.18 0.31
C THR A 25 2.19 0.84 -1.03
N ALA A 26 3.35 1.47 -1.23
CA ALA A 26 3.77 2.03 -2.51
C ALA A 26 5.09 1.37 -2.94
N ARG A 27 5.11 0.74 -4.12
CA ARG A 27 6.26 -0.05 -4.59
C ARG A 27 6.42 0.05 -6.12
N ARG A 28 7.60 -0.32 -6.61
CA ARG A 28 7.93 -0.32 -8.06
C ARG A 28 7.58 -1.63 -8.78
N TRP A 29 7.04 -2.60 -8.04
CA TRP A 29 6.72 -3.94 -8.53
C TRP A 29 5.29 -4.33 -8.14
N THR A 30 4.66 -5.23 -8.89
CA THR A 30 3.35 -5.79 -8.52
C THR A 30 3.50 -6.80 -7.36
N ALA A 31 2.39 -7.19 -6.73
CA ALA A 31 2.40 -8.32 -5.79
C ALA A 31 2.84 -9.61 -6.48
N ALA A 32 2.34 -9.84 -7.70
CA ALA A 32 2.66 -11.04 -8.47
C ALA A 32 4.15 -11.13 -8.83
N ALA A 33 4.78 -10.01 -9.18
CA ALA A 33 6.22 -9.97 -9.44
C ALA A 33 7.04 -10.29 -8.18
N LEU A 34 6.64 -9.72 -7.03
CA LEU A 34 7.29 -10.00 -5.74
C LEU A 34 7.12 -11.44 -5.29
N GLU A 35 5.98 -12.08 -5.57
CA GLU A 35 5.74 -13.48 -5.27
C GLU A 35 6.54 -14.43 -6.19
N ALA A 36 6.69 -14.06 -7.46
CA ALA A 36 7.41 -14.86 -8.45
C ALA A 36 8.93 -14.86 -8.23
N ALA A 37 9.50 -13.70 -7.87
CA ALA A 37 10.94 -13.55 -7.67
C ALA A 37 11.45 -14.42 -6.51
N ARG A 38 12.59 -15.08 -6.72
CA ARG A 38 13.32 -15.83 -5.69
C ARG A 38 14.45 -15.01 -5.08
N HIS A 39 14.98 -14.07 -5.85
CA HIS A 39 16.03 -13.14 -5.42
C HIS A 39 15.70 -11.71 -5.86
N THR A 40 16.27 -10.73 -5.15
CA THR A 40 15.97 -9.31 -5.39
C THR A 40 16.41 -8.84 -6.77
N ASP A 41 17.47 -9.42 -7.34
CA ASP A 41 18.00 -9.06 -8.67
C ASP A 41 17.11 -9.50 -9.83
N GLU A 42 16.14 -10.39 -9.59
CA GLU A 42 15.13 -10.80 -10.57
C GLU A 42 14.01 -9.75 -10.74
N LEU A 43 13.95 -8.74 -9.87
CA LEU A 43 12.88 -7.74 -9.85
C LEU A 43 13.14 -6.57 -10.82
N GLU A 44 12.42 -6.55 -11.93
CA GLU A 44 12.46 -5.45 -12.89
C GLU A 44 11.50 -4.30 -12.52
N SER A 45 12.05 -3.12 -12.23
CA SER A 45 11.22 -1.94 -11.90
C SER A 45 10.63 -1.29 -13.15
N GLY A 46 9.31 -1.16 -13.21
CA GLY A 46 8.61 -0.41 -14.26
C GLY A 46 8.58 1.10 -14.02
N SER A 47 8.01 1.85 -14.97
CA SER A 47 7.78 3.31 -14.85
C SER A 47 6.63 3.67 -13.88
N LEU A 48 5.82 2.68 -13.50
CA LEU A 48 4.68 2.86 -12.61
C LEU A 48 5.06 2.65 -11.14
N VAL A 49 4.29 3.31 -10.27
CA VAL A 49 4.22 2.98 -8.85
C VAL A 49 2.94 2.20 -8.62
N HIS A 50 3.06 1.01 -8.04
CA HIS A 50 1.93 0.20 -7.61
C HIS A 50 1.55 0.60 -6.19
N LEU A 51 0.39 1.23 -6.05
CA LEU A 51 -0.17 1.68 -4.78
C LEU A 51 -1.31 0.74 -4.36
N THR A 52 -1.18 0.13 -3.19
CA THR A 52 -2.27 -0.61 -2.51
C THR A 52 -2.80 0.24 -1.36
N LEU A 53 -4.12 0.30 -1.21
CA LEU A 53 -4.82 1.05 -0.16
C LEU A 53 -5.72 0.07 0.60
N ASP A 54 -5.45 -0.12 1.88
CA ASP A 54 -5.95 -1.25 2.65
C ASP A 54 -6.72 -0.75 3.89
N VAL A 55 -7.85 -1.42 4.16
CA VAL A 55 -8.60 -1.23 5.41
C VAL A 55 -8.02 -2.06 6.55
N ALA A 56 -7.44 -3.22 6.22
CA ALA A 56 -6.82 -4.15 7.15
C ALA A 56 -5.92 -5.14 6.42
N HIS A 57 -4.98 -5.74 7.16
CA HIS A 57 -4.12 -6.83 6.69
C HIS A 57 -4.24 -8.03 7.62
N HIS A 58 -4.04 -9.23 7.06
CA HIS A 58 -3.87 -10.42 7.89
C HIS A 58 -2.54 -10.32 8.65
N GLY A 59 -2.53 -10.70 9.93
CA GLY A 59 -1.29 -10.73 10.71
C GLY A 59 -0.25 -11.70 10.12
N LEU A 60 1.01 -11.55 10.51
CA LEU A 60 2.10 -12.41 10.02
C LEU A 60 2.22 -13.72 10.82
N GLY A 61 2.17 -13.63 12.15
CA GLY A 61 2.49 -14.78 13.04
C GLY A 61 3.95 -15.22 12.88
N THR A 62 4.25 -16.47 13.25
CA THR A 62 5.59 -17.07 13.09
C THR A 62 5.51 -18.49 12.52
N ALA A 63 4.50 -18.75 11.67
CA ALA A 63 4.16 -20.08 11.15
C ALA A 63 5.25 -20.77 10.30
N ALA A 64 6.34 -20.07 9.95
CA ALA A 64 7.51 -20.70 9.38
C ALA A 64 8.12 -21.76 10.34
N CYS A 65 8.16 -21.46 11.64
CA CYS A 65 8.50 -22.41 12.71
C CYS A 65 7.97 -21.88 14.05
N GLY A 66 6.70 -22.16 14.34
CA GLY A 66 6.01 -21.61 15.51
C GLY A 66 4.51 -21.44 15.29
N PRO A 67 3.81 -20.72 16.19
CA PRO A 67 2.39 -20.51 16.07
C PRO A 67 2.01 -19.65 14.85
N GLY A 68 0.83 -19.93 14.31
CA GLY A 68 0.18 -19.05 13.34
C GLY A 68 -0.28 -17.73 13.94
N VAL A 69 -1.03 -16.96 13.15
CA VAL A 69 -1.57 -15.66 13.57
C VAL A 69 -2.48 -15.81 14.78
N LEU A 70 -2.20 -15.05 15.84
CA LEU A 70 -3.04 -15.01 17.04
C LEU A 70 -4.47 -14.58 16.69
N PRO A 71 -5.51 -15.12 17.36
CA PRO A 71 -6.91 -14.84 17.00
C PRO A 71 -7.25 -13.36 16.84
N ARG A 72 -6.72 -12.48 17.70
CA ARG A 72 -6.94 -11.02 17.65
C ARG A 72 -6.35 -10.29 16.44
N TYR A 73 -5.44 -10.93 15.68
CA TYR A 73 -4.79 -10.37 14.49
C TYR A 73 -5.20 -11.07 13.20
N ARG A 74 -6.17 -11.98 13.26
CA ARG A 74 -6.69 -12.64 12.06
C ARG A 74 -7.66 -11.72 11.34
N LEU A 75 -7.38 -11.46 10.07
CA LEU A 75 -8.37 -10.89 9.18
C LEU A 75 -9.31 -12.01 8.72
N VAL A 76 -10.59 -11.92 9.10
CA VAL A 76 -11.64 -12.87 8.75
C VAL A 76 -12.68 -12.19 7.84
N PRO A 77 -13.32 -12.91 6.91
CA PRO A 77 -14.33 -12.32 6.02
C PRO A 77 -15.50 -11.75 6.80
N GLN A 78 -15.76 -10.45 6.62
CA GLN A 78 -16.84 -9.72 7.28
C GLN A 78 -17.36 -8.64 6.34
N LYS A 79 -18.60 -8.18 6.56
CA LYS A 79 -19.10 -7.00 5.88
C LYS A 79 -18.30 -5.79 6.34
N THR A 80 -17.64 -5.11 5.41
CA THR A 80 -16.78 -3.97 5.69
C THR A 80 -17.11 -2.83 4.74
N SER A 81 -17.10 -1.61 5.26
CA SER A 81 -17.20 -0.37 4.49
C SER A 81 -16.08 0.54 4.95
N PHE A 82 -15.42 1.22 4.01
CA PHE A 82 -14.42 2.24 4.28
C PHE A 82 -14.47 3.28 3.19
N THR A 83 -14.08 4.50 3.53
CA THR A 83 -14.13 5.65 2.62
C THR A 83 -12.74 6.22 2.44
N LEU A 84 -12.39 6.50 1.19
CA LEU A 84 -11.19 7.22 0.80
C LEU A 84 -11.59 8.40 -0.08
N SER A 85 -10.96 9.54 0.15
CA SER A 85 -11.10 10.72 -0.71
C SER A 85 -9.82 10.97 -1.47
N PHE A 86 -9.94 11.22 -2.77
CA PHE A 86 -8.82 11.45 -3.69
C PHE A 86 -8.85 12.90 -4.16
N ARG A 87 -7.72 13.60 -4.06
CA ARG A 87 -7.60 14.99 -4.49
C ARG A 87 -6.34 15.19 -5.32
N PRO A 88 -6.40 15.90 -6.46
CA PRO A 88 -5.20 16.27 -7.18
C PRO A 88 -4.35 17.22 -6.33
N VAL A 89 -3.05 17.12 -6.50
CA VAL A 89 -2.06 18.04 -5.97
C VAL A 89 -1.46 18.77 -7.16
N ALA A 90 -1.63 20.10 -7.20
CA ALA A 90 -1.00 20.92 -8.23
C ALA A 90 0.51 20.97 -8.03
N GLY A 91 1.25 20.89 -9.13
CA GLY A 91 2.69 21.15 -9.13
C GLY A 91 2.99 22.64 -9.05
N GLY A 92 4.18 22.97 -8.56
CA GLY A 92 4.75 24.30 -8.71
C GLY A 92 5.62 24.32 -9.97
N VAL A 93 5.61 25.44 -10.71
CA VAL A 93 6.65 25.67 -11.71
C VAL A 93 7.93 25.97 -10.91
N ALA A 94 9.01 25.24 -11.16
CA ALA A 94 10.32 25.62 -10.64
C ALA A 94 10.68 26.99 -11.23
N ASN A 95 10.86 28.00 -10.36
CA ASN A 95 11.48 29.26 -10.74
C ASN A 95 12.97 29.06 -11.02
#